data_AF-A0A5N7Z843-F1
#
_entry.id   AF-A0A5N7Z843-F1
#
_cell.length_a   1.000
_cell.length_b   1.000
_cell.length_c   1.000
_cell.angle_alpha   90.00
_cell.angle_beta   90.00
_cell.angle_gamma   90.00
#
_symmetry.space_group_name_H-M   'P 1'
#
loop_
_entity.id
_entity.type
_entity.pdbx_description
1 polymer ?
#
loop_
_entity_poly.entity_id
_entity_poly.type
_entity_poly.pdbx_seq_one_letter_code
_entity_poly.pdbx_strand_id
1 'polypeptide(L)'
;DCHPIPIEYTGISYTIENLEITIQVTVKTIYKTGVEVEAMHAASVVALTFYDMLKPIDSEIEIRSIRLLQKTGGKSKYREFFENPIVTAVVVCSDSISKGQKEDTSGKAIIEKLAAHPVTIRDYTIIPDGVDSIQTKINHYLTENIELILLTGGTGVSKRDFTPEAIRPMLDREIPGIGEYLRQYGQNRMPYSILSRSLAGLIGDTLIICLPGSTKGAKESMDALFPYVLHLFKMIHSGKH
;
A
#
# COMPACT_ATOMS: atom_id res chain seq x y z
N ASP A 1 -7.03 -6.17 20.39
CA ASP A 1 -7.77 -6.83 19.30
C ASP A 1 -7.25 -8.23 19.04
N CYS A 2 -7.87 -9.23 19.65
CA CYS A 2 -7.70 -10.62 19.25
C CYS A 2 -8.73 -10.89 18.15
N HIS A 3 -8.27 -10.96 16.91
CA HIS A 3 -9.11 -11.39 15.79
C HIS A 3 -8.64 -12.76 15.33
N PRO A 4 -9.54 -13.64 14.86
CA PRO A 4 -9.14 -14.89 14.25
C PRO A 4 -8.16 -14.63 13.10
N ILE A 5 -6.96 -15.20 13.21
CA ILE A 5 -5.94 -15.17 12.16
C ILE A 5 -5.92 -16.54 11.49
N PRO A 6 -6.08 -16.64 10.16
CA PRO A 6 -5.99 -17.91 9.46
C PRO A 6 -4.53 -18.41 9.53
N ILE A 7 -4.30 -19.52 10.21
CA ILE A 7 -2.98 -20.17 10.25
C ILE A 7 -2.88 -21.15 9.10
N GLU A 8 -1.88 -20.98 8.25
CA GLU A 8 -1.64 -21.85 7.09
C GLU A 8 -0.72 -23.02 7.43
N TYR A 9 0.16 -22.81 8.41
CA TYR A 9 1.11 -23.81 8.84
C TYR A 9 1.52 -23.58 10.29
N THR A 10 1.57 -24.68 11.04
CA THR A 10 2.21 -24.75 12.35
C THR A 10 3.15 -25.94 12.37
N GLY A 11 4.42 -25.69 12.65
CA GLY A 11 5.45 -26.70 12.83
C GLY A 11 6.03 -26.60 14.23
N ILE A 12 6.17 -27.73 14.91
CA ILE A 12 6.78 -27.83 16.23
C ILE A 12 7.90 -28.85 16.13
N SER A 13 9.08 -28.49 16.62
CA SER A 13 10.24 -29.38 16.72
C SER A 13 10.92 -29.13 18.06
N TYR A 14 11.69 -30.10 18.53
CA TYR A 14 12.50 -29.94 19.72
C TYR A 14 13.81 -30.69 19.58
N THR A 15 14.82 -30.22 20.30
CA THR A 15 16.14 -30.84 20.44
C THR A 15 16.45 -30.98 21.91
N ILE A 16 17.17 -32.05 22.26
CA ILE A 16 17.57 -32.32 23.64
C ILE A 16 19.09 -32.38 23.65
N GLU A 17 19.71 -31.49 24.41
CA GLU A 17 21.15 -31.43 24.61
C GLU A 17 21.43 -31.39 26.11
N ASN A 18 22.05 -32.45 26.64
CA ASN A 18 22.27 -32.63 28.07
C ASN A 18 20.95 -32.54 28.87
N LEU A 19 20.84 -31.54 29.75
CA LEU A 19 19.66 -31.27 30.58
C LEU A 19 18.80 -30.13 30.02
N GLU A 20 19.01 -29.73 28.76
CA GLU A 20 18.27 -28.66 28.11
C GLU A 20 17.40 -29.20 26.97
N ILE A 21 16.12 -28.83 27.00
CA ILE A 21 15.16 -29.08 25.92
C ILE A 21 14.90 -27.75 25.20
N THR A 22 15.33 -27.66 23.94
CA THR A 22 15.06 -26.49 23.09
C THR A 22 13.87 -26.77 22.20
N ILE A 23 12.77 -26.06 22.43
CA ILE A 23 11.54 -26.13 21.63
C ILE A 23 11.56 -25.03 20.57
N GLN A 24 11.35 -25.42 19.32
CA GLN A 24 11.21 -24.50 18.19
C GLN A 24 9.81 -24.62 17.58
N VAL A 25 9.11 -23.49 17.52
CA VAL A 25 7.79 -23.37 16.91
C VAL A 25 7.86 -22.43 15.73
N THR A 26 7.31 -22.86 14.59
CA THR A 26 7.15 -22.07 13.37
C THR A 26 5.68 -21.93 13.03
N VAL A 27 5.20 -20.70 12.89
CA VAL A 27 3.83 -20.41 12.45
C VAL A 27 3.89 -19.55 11.19
N LYS A 28 3.07 -19.88 10.18
CA LYS A 28 2.96 -19.11 8.93
C LYS A 28 1.50 -18.73 8.65
N THR A 29 1.32 -17.54 8.10
CA THR A 29 0.02 -17.02 7.67
C THR A 29 0.19 -16.06 6.50
N ILE A 30 -0.83 -15.94 5.64
CA ILE A 30 -1.04 -14.81 4.74
C ILE A 30 -2.19 -13.97 5.31
N TYR A 31 -1.86 -12.99 6.15
CA TYR A 31 -2.85 -12.12 6.77
C TYR A 31 -2.35 -10.71 7.07
N LYS A 32 -3.27 -9.83 7.46
CA LYS A 32 -2.98 -8.42 7.75
C LYS A 32 -2.15 -8.22 9.02
N THR A 33 -2.23 -9.20 9.93
CA THR A 33 -1.56 -9.20 11.23
C THR A 33 -0.53 -10.32 11.26
N GLY A 34 0.62 -10.08 11.91
CA GLY A 34 1.63 -11.11 12.11
C GLY A 34 1.21 -12.13 13.18
N VAL A 35 1.93 -13.25 13.24
CA VAL A 35 1.64 -14.41 14.11
C VAL A 35 2.69 -14.64 15.19
N GLU A 36 3.39 -13.57 15.60
CA GLU A 36 4.45 -13.66 16.62
C GLU A 36 3.92 -14.18 17.95
N VAL A 37 2.75 -13.68 18.36
CA VAL A 37 2.14 -14.03 19.65
C VAL A 37 1.62 -15.46 19.59
N GLU A 38 1.01 -15.87 18.48
CA GLU A 38 0.51 -17.23 18.24
C GLU A 38 1.66 -18.24 18.28
N ALA A 39 2.81 -17.93 17.68
CA ALA A 39 3.99 -18.78 17.75
C ALA A 39 4.54 -18.91 19.18
N MET A 40 4.63 -17.81 19.92
CA MET A 40 5.07 -17.82 21.32
C MET A 40 4.07 -18.53 22.25
N HIS A 41 2.77 -18.43 21.96
CA HIS A 41 1.73 -19.11 22.71
C HIS A 41 1.78 -20.62 22.47
N ALA A 42 1.96 -21.05 21.23
CA ALA A 42 2.19 -22.46 20.94
C ALA A 42 3.47 -22.99 21.62
N ALA A 43 4.55 -22.20 21.64
CA ALA A 43 5.77 -22.57 22.38
C ALA A 43 5.52 -22.71 23.90
N SER A 44 4.70 -21.85 24.51
CA SER A 44 4.37 -21.96 25.93
C SER A 44 3.57 -23.21 26.24
N VAL A 45 2.59 -23.56 25.40
CA VAL A 45 1.79 -24.78 25.56
C VAL A 45 2.67 -26.02 25.48
N VAL A 46 3.61 -26.08 24.52
CA VAL A 46 4.54 -27.22 24.38
C VAL A 46 5.47 -27.30 25.60
N ALA A 47 6.02 -26.17 26.05
CA ALA A 47 6.89 -26.13 27.22
C ALA A 47 6.17 -26.58 28.51
N LEU A 48 4.92 -26.13 28.71
CA LEU A 48 4.08 -26.56 29.83
C LEU A 48 3.75 -28.04 29.75
N THR A 49 3.59 -28.59 28.55
CA THR A 49 3.38 -30.03 28.35
C THR A 49 4.61 -30.83 28.78
N PHE A 50 5.82 -30.38 28.40
CA PHE A 50 7.06 -31.01 28.88
C PHE A 50 7.23 -30.88 30.39
N TYR A 51 6.97 -29.70 30.94
CA TYR A 51 7.00 -29.47 32.39
C TYR A 51 6.08 -30.46 33.12
N ASP A 52 4.84 -30.59 32.66
CA ASP A 52 3.85 -31.48 33.27
C ASP A 52 4.29 -32.95 33.27
N MET A 53 4.90 -33.41 32.18
CA MET A 53 5.42 -34.77 32.05
C MET A 53 6.67 -35.03 32.89
N LEU A 54 7.52 -34.02 33.08
CA LEU A 54 8.86 -34.18 33.68
C LEU A 54 8.94 -33.78 35.15
N LYS A 55 8.01 -32.98 35.68
CA LYS A 55 7.95 -32.60 37.10
C LYS A 55 7.96 -33.77 38.11
N PRO A 56 7.49 -35.00 37.79
CA PRO A 56 7.64 -36.13 38.71
C PRO A 56 9.06 -36.72 38.75
N ILE A 57 9.87 -36.43 37.73
CA ILE A 57 11.24 -36.95 37.57
C ILE A 57 12.25 -35.97 38.17
N ASP A 58 12.06 -34.68 37.94
CA ASP A 58 12.93 -33.61 38.43
C ASP A 58 12.09 -32.44 38.95
N SER A 59 12.27 -32.07 40.22
CA SER A 59 11.56 -30.96 40.86
C SER A 59 12.14 -29.59 40.51
N GLU A 60 13.36 -29.55 39.97
CA GLU A 60 14.07 -28.31 39.60
C GLU A 60 13.83 -27.91 38.14
N ILE A 61 13.00 -28.65 37.40
CA ILE A 61 12.67 -28.31 36.02
C ILE A 61 12.04 -26.91 35.94
N GLU A 62 12.49 -26.12 34.98
CA GLU A 62 12.00 -24.75 34.76
C GLU A 62 11.81 -24.44 33.28
N ILE A 63 10.91 -23.49 32.98
CA ILE A 63 10.80 -22.89 31.64
C ILE A 63 11.58 -21.58 31.67
N ARG A 64 12.84 -21.60 31.22
CA ARG A 64 13.75 -20.45 31.30
C ARG A 64 13.28 -19.21 30.54
N SER A 65 12.93 -19.39 29.26
CA SER A 65 12.49 -18.27 28.43
C SER A 65 11.66 -18.73 27.24
N ILE A 66 10.74 -17.87 26.83
CA ILE A 66 10.01 -18.00 25.57
C ILE A 66 10.22 -16.69 24.83
N ARG A 67 10.81 -16.76 23.64
CA ARG A 67 11.14 -15.57 22.85
C ARG A 67 10.96 -15.81 21.37
N LEU A 68 10.69 -14.74 20.65
CA LEU A 68 10.69 -14.73 19.19
C LEU A 68 12.13 -14.85 18.68
N LEU A 69 12.43 -15.90 17.92
CA LEU A 69 13.76 -16.11 17.32
C LEU A 69 13.92 -15.34 16.00
N GLN A 70 12.92 -15.47 15.11
CA GLN A 70 12.94 -14.85 13.80
C GLN A 70 11.51 -14.50 13.38
N LYS A 71 11.38 -13.36 12.70
CA LYS A 71 10.17 -12.97 11.97
C LYS A 71 10.53 -12.58 10.55
N THR A 72 9.84 -13.18 9.58
CA THR A 72 9.94 -12.82 8.17
C THR A 72 8.58 -12.39 7.63
N GLY A 73 8.57 -11.35 6.80
CA GLY A 73 7.35 -10.75 6.27
C GLY A 73 7.05 -9.39 6.93
N GLY A 74 5.88 -8.84 6.63
CA GLY A 74 5.44 -7.53 7.13
C GLY A 74 5.83 -6.36 6.22
N LYS A 75 5.07 -5.27 6.35
CA LYS A 75 5.13 -4.08 5.48
C LYS A 75 6.43 -3.27 5.63
N SER A 76 7.15 -3.44 6.74
CA SER A 76 8.37 -2.68 7.06
C SER A 76 9.55 -2.97 6.12
N LYS A 77 9.56 -4.11 5.41
CA LYS A 77 10.59 -4.42 4.42
C LYS A 77 10.49 -3.61 3.12
N TYR A 78 9.36 -2.95 2.87
CA TYR A 78 9.10 -2.22 1.62
C TYR A 78 9.30 -0.70 1.76
N ARG A 79 10.13 -0.24 2.71
CA ARG A 79 10.51 1.17 2.77
C ARG A 79 11.57 1.44 1.72
N GLU A 80 11.17 2.20 0.71
CA GLU A 80 12.07 2.62 -0.35
C GLU A 80 12.90 3.84 0.08
N PHE A 81 14.18 3.78 -0.24
CA PHE A 81 15.11 4.91 -0.14
C PHE A 81 15.49 5.31 -1.57
N PHE A 82 15.35 6.59 -1.88
CA PHE A 82 15.80 7.19 -3.13
C PHE A 82 16.86 8.23 -2.81
N GLU A 83 17.92 8.30 -3.61
CA GLU A 83 18.94 9.34 -3.48
C GLU A 83 18.36 10.73 -3.75
N ASN A 84 17.43 10.81 -4.72
CA ASN A 84 16.70 12.02 -5.07
C ASN A 84 15.19 11.81 -4.83
N PRO A 85 14.47 12.80 -4.28
CA PRO A 85 13.02 12.74 -4.15
C PRO A 85 12.32 12.67 -5.52
N ILE A 86 11.25 11.89 -5.60
CA ILE A 86 10.46 11.74 -6.83
C ILE A 86 9.67 13.03 -7.09
N VAL A 87 9.90 13.66 -8.24
CA VAL A 87 9.22 14.91 -8.61
C VAL A 87 7.77 14.63 -8.98
N THR A 88 6.85 15.19 -8.21
CA THR A 88 5.42 14.84 -8.25
C THR A 88 4.54 16.05 -8.54
N ALA A 89 3.46 15.86 -9.30
CA ALA A 89 2.38 16.85 -9.47
C ALA A 89 1.03 16.27 -9.02
N VAL A 90 0.16 17.13 -8.46
CA VAL A 90 -1.20 16.77 -8.05
C VAL A 90 -2.21 17.60 -8.83
N VAL A 91 -3.17 16.94 -9.48
CA VAL A 91 -4.18 17.56 -10.33
C VAL A 91 -5.57 17.23 -9.83
N VAL A 92 -6.36 18.24 -9.51
CA VAL A 92 -7.78 18.09 -9.16
C VAL A 92 -8.63 18.37 -10.40
N CYS A 93 -9.36 17.36 -10.86
CA CYS A 93 -10.32 17.47 -11.97
C CYS A 93 -11.71 17.71 -11.38
N SER A 94 -12.20 18.96 -11.48
CA SER A 94 -13.58 19.29 -11.10
C SER A 94 -14.05 20.60 -11.71
N ASP A 95 -15.17 20.56 -12.44
CA ASP A 95 -15.87 21.75 -12.91
C ASP A 95 -16.29 22.69 -11.76
N SER A 96 -16.74 22.15 -10.63
CA SER A 96 -17.26 22.96 -9.53
C SER A 96 -16.16 23.66 -8.73
N ILE A 97 -15.02 22.98 -8.53
CA ILE A 97 -13.88 23.53 -7.79
C ILE A 97 -13.12 24.52 -8.67
N SER A 98 -12.94 24.23 -9.97
CA SER A 98 -12.29 25.15 -10.91
C SER A 98 -13.06 26.48 -11.07
N LYS A 99 -14.39 26.45 -10.91
CA LYS A 99 -15.25 27.65 -10.88
C LYS A 99 -15.31 28.37 -9.52
N GLY A 100 -14.59 27.88 -8.50
CA GLY A 100 -14.60 28.46 -7.16
C GLY A 100 -15.88 28.22 -6.36
N GLN A 101 -16.74 27.28 -6.78
CA GLN A 101 -18.02 27.00 -6.11
C GLN A 101 -17.87 26.07 -4.90
N LYS A 102 -16.77 25.33 -4.83
CA LYS A 102 -16.41 24.42 -3.75
C LYS A 102 -14.90 24.47 -3.51
N GLU A 103 -14.49 24.16 -2.30
CA GLU A 103 -13.07 23.96 -1.99
C GLU A 103 -12.62 22.53 -2.32
N ASP A 104 -11.37 22.40 -2.78
CA ASP A 104 -10.74 21.09 -2.86
C ASP A 104 -10.34 20.61 -1.45
N THR A 105 -10.75 19.39 -1.16
CA THR A 105 -10.32 18.63 0.02
C THR A 105 -9.59 17.35 -0.37
N SER A 106 -9.77 16.86 -1.60
CA SER A 106 -9.24 15.59 -2.09
C SER A 106 -7.76 15.71 -2.46
N GLY A 107 -7.39 16.75 -3.22
CA GLY A 107 -6.00 17.07 -3.54
C GLY A 107 -5.21 17.45 -2.30
N LYS A 108 -5.78 18.29 -1.42
CA LYS A 108 -5.18 18.59 -0.11
C LYS A 108 -4.89 17.32 0.70
N ALA A 109 -5.80 16.35 0.71
CA ALA A 109 -5.60 15.07 1.40
C ALA A 109 -4.50 14.20 0.75
N ILE A 110 -4.36 14.25 -0.57
CA ILE A 110 -3.26 13.57 -1.27
C ILE A 110 -1.92 14.20 -0.89
N ILE A 111 -1.84 15.54 -0.91
CA ILE A 111 -0.63 16.30 -0.52
C ILE A 111 -0.22 15.96 0.92
N GLU A 112 -1.17 15.94 1.85
CA GLU A 112 -0.94 15.57 3.25
C GLU A 112 -0.33 14.16 3.38
N LYS A 113 -0.86 13.17 2.63
CA LYS A 113 -0.32 11.80 2.63
C LYS A 113 1.06 11.71 2.00
N LEU A 114 1.30 12.47 0.94
CA LEU A 114 2.59 12.52 0.25
C LEU A 114 3.72 13.06 1.13
N ALA A 115 3.44 13.92 2.11
CA ALA A 115 4.45 14.47 3.01
C ALA A 115 5.23 13.40 3.82
N ALA A 116 4.68 12.20 3.98
CA ALA A 116 5.34 11.08 4.65
C ALA A 116 6.23 10.23 3.72
N HIS A 117 6.40 10.63 2.46
CA HIS A 117 7.06 9.86 1.42
C HIS A 117 8.22 10.65 0.77
N PRO A 118 9.20 9.96 0.15
CA PRO A 118 10.35 10.61 -0.51
C PRO A 118 9.96 11.24 -1.86
N VAL A 119 9.03 12.20 -1.82
CA VAL A 119 8.50 12.90 -2.99
C VAL A 119 8.66 14.40 -2.81
N THR A 120 8.83 15.12 -3.92
CA THR A 120 8.77 16.59 -3.95
C THR A 120 7.60 17.03 -4.80
N ILE A 121 6.63 17.69 -4.19
CA ILE A 121 5.46 18.22 -4.91
C ILE A 121 5.89 19.49 -5.63
N ARG A 122 5.99 19.42 -6.96
CA ARG A 122 6.38 20.53 -7.82
C ARG A 122 5.21 21.47 -8.11
N ASP A 123 4.04 20.89 -8.34
CA ASP A 123 2.83 21.64 -8.67
C ASP A 123 1.59 20.98 -8.06
N TYR A 124 0.63 21.84 -7.70
CA TYR A 124 -0.72 21.48 -7.31
C TYR A 124 -1.68 22.39 -8.06
N THR A 125 -2.55 21.79 -8.86
CA THR A 125 -3.44 22.54 -9.75
C THR A 125 -4.86 22.01 -9.72
N ILE A 126 -5.81 22.88 -10.07
CA ILE A 126 -7.23 22.55 -10.20
C ILE A 126 -7.62 22.89 -11.63
N ILE A 127 -8.19 21.92 -12.34
CA ILE A 127 -8.62 22.07 -13.74
C ILE A 127 -10.10 21.65 -13.89
N PRO A 128 -10.82 22.20 -14.88
CA PRO A 128 -12.17 21.74 -15.22
C PRO A 128 -12.14 20.32 -15.79
N ASP A 129 -13.28 19.62 -15.70
CA ASP A 129 -13.44 18.30 -16.27
C ASP A 129 -13.46 18.38 -17.81
N GLY A 130 -12.70 17.50 -18.47
CA GLY A 130 -12.66 17.43 -19.92
C GLY A 130 -11.40 16.77 -20.44
N VAL A 131 -11.51 16.18 -21.62
CA VAL A 131 -10.36 15.54 -22.28
C VAL A 131 -9.26 16.57 -22.55
N ASP A 132 -9.60 17.69 -23.19
CA ASP A 132 -8.62 18.69 -23.60
C ASP A 132 -7.90 19.35 -22.41
N SER A 133 -8.63 19.69 -21.34
CA SER A 133 -8.05 20.31 -20.14
C SER A 133 -7.06 19.38 -19.45
N ILE A 134 -7.41 18.09 -19.33
CA ILE A 134 -6.55 17.08 -18.72
C ILE A 134 -5.33 16.83 -19.60
N GLN A 135 -5.52 16.53 -20.89
CA GLN A 135 -4.41 16.21 -21.79
C GLN A 135 -3.43 17.37 -21.93
N THR A 136 -3.91 18.61 -22.01
CA THR A 136 -3.05 19.80 -22.06
C THR A 136 -2.16 19.88 -20.83
N LYS A 137 -2.72 19.67 -19.63
CA LYS A 137 -1.96 19.76 -18.38
C LYS A 137 -0.97 18.61 -18.22
N ILE A 138 -1.34 17.40 -18.62
CA ILE A 138 -0.42 16.25 -18.63
C ILE A 138 0.74 16.49 -19.58
N ASN A 139 0.49 16.91 -20.82
CA ASN A 139 1.54 17.22 -21.79
C ASN A 139 2.51 18.28 -21.26
N HIS A 140 2.01 19.31 -20.59
CA HIS A 140 2.86 20.31 -19.94
C HIS A 140 3.76 19.68 -18.87
N TYR A 141 3.23 18.83 -17.99
CA TYR A 141 4.06 18.17 -16.97
C TYR A 141 5.08 17.18 -17.52
N LEU A 142 4.79 16.54 -18.66
CA LEU A 142 5.78 15.72 -19.35
C LEU A 142 6.97 16.57 -19.81
N THR A 143 6.75 17.81 -20.28
CA THR A 143 7.84 18.73 -20.62
C THR A 143 8.64 19.25 -19.42
N GLU A 144 8.04 19.24 -18.22
CA GLU A 144 8.70 19.65 -16.97
C GLU A 144 9.44 18.49 -16.27
N ASN A 145 9.49 17.30 -16.89
CA ASN A 145 10.09 16.09 -16.32
C ASN A 145 9.47 15.70 -14.96
N ILE A 146 8.15 15.83 -14.82
CA ILE A 146 7.44 15.27 -13.67
C ILE A 146 7.45 13.74 -13.77
N GLU A 147 7.82 13.07 -12.68
CA GLU A 147 7.96 11.62 -12.63
C GLU A 147 6.67 10.94 -12.16
N LEU A 148 5.92 11.59 -11.26
CA LEU A 148 4.65 11.09 -10.73
C LEU A 148 3.55 12.14 -10.91
N ILE A 149 2.46 11.78 -11.59
CA ILE A 149 1.27 12.63 -11.70
C ILE A 149 0.09 11.93 -11.04
N LEU A 150 -0.45 12.53 -9.99
CA LEU A 150 -1.66 12.07 -9.31
C LEU A 150 -2.83 12.95 -9.72
N LEU A 151 -3.81 12.36 -10.40
CA LEU A 151 -5.09 13.02 -10.69
C LEU A 151 -6.13 12.58 -9.66
N THR A 152 -7.01 13.48 -9.25
CA THR A 152 -8.18 13.16 -8.43
C THR A 152 -9.44 13.76 -9.03
N GLY A 153 -10.50 12.96 -9.17
CA GLY A 153 -11.76 13.38 -9.78
C GLY A 153 -11.94 12.89 -11.22
N GLY A 154 -13.18 12.98 -11.70
CA GLY A 154 -13.56 12.60 -13.06
C GLY A 154 -13.50 11.09 -13.36
N THR A 155 -13.42 10.21 -12.35
CA THR A 155 -13.30 8.74 -12.52
C THR A 155 -14.61 7.98 -12.31
N GLY A 156 -15.73 8.66 -12.04
CA GLY A 156 -17.05 8.03 -11.88
C GLY A 156 -17.71 7.68 -13.22
N VAL A 157 -19.04 7.56 -13.24
CA VAL A 157 -19.84 7.26 -14.45
C VAL A 157 -20.73 8.43 -14.88
N SER A 158 -20.53 9.62 -14.32
CA SER A 158 -21.23 10.84 -14.72
C SER A 158 -20.88 11.23 -16.15
N LYS A 159 -21.77 11.98 -16.81
CA LYS A 159 -21.55 12.54 -18.15
C LYS A 159 -20.34 13.48 -18.25
N ARG A 160 -19.80 13.92 -17.11
CA ARG A 160 -18.61 14.80 -17.02
C ARG A 160 -17.37 14.06 -16.54
N ASP A 161 -17.48 12.79 -16.16
CA ASP A 161 -16.34 11.99 -15.71
C ASP A 161 -15.52 11.53 -16.93
N PHE A 162 -14.52 12.32 -17.33
CA PHE A 162 -13.70 12.06 -18.51
C PHE A 162 -12.23 11.73 -18.19
N THR A 163 -11.84 11.65 -16.92
CA THR A 163 -10.42 11.42 -16.57
C THR A 163 -9.87 10.12 -17.18
N PRO A 164 -10.59 8.98 -17.14
CA PRO A 164 -10.13 7.76 -17.81
C PRO A 164 -10.01 7.91 -19.33
N GLU A 165 -10.98 8.54 -19.98
CA GLU A 165 -10.99 8.80 -21.43
C GLU A 165 -9.88 9.75 -21.85
N ALA A 166 -9.50 10.69 -20.99
CA ALA A 166 -8.43 11.63 -21.25
C ALA A 166 -7.05 10.97 -21.15
N ILE A 167 -6.85 10.13 -20.11
CA ILE A 167 -5.54 9.56 -19.79
C ILE A 167 -5.25 8.29 -20.58
N ARG A 168 -6.20 7.35 -20.72
CA ARG A 168 -5.94 6.04 -21.34
C ARG A 168 -5.31 6.12 -22.75
N PRO A 169 -5.75 7.02 -23.65
CA PRO A 169 -5.13 7.16 -24.98
C PRO A 169 -3.70 7.71 -24.96
N MET A 170 -3.29 8.35 -23.85
CA MET A 170 -1.94 8.91 -23.70
C MET A 170 -0.93 7.89 -23.16
N LEU A 171 -1.39 6.78 -22.58
CA LEU A 171 -0.52 5.80 -21.94
C LEU A 171 0.23 4.95 -22.96
N ASP A 172 1.54 4.84 -22.81
CA ASP A 172 2.36 3.84 -23.50
C ASP A 172 2.10 2.44 -22.94
N ARG A 173 1.85 2.36 -21.63
CA ARG A 173 1.59 1.11 -20.92
C ARG A 173 0.65 1.32 -19.74
N GLU A 174 -0.55 0.74 -19.82
CA GLU A 174 -1.48 0.68 -18.69
C GLU A 174 -0.99 -0.35 -17.64
N ILE A 175 -1.17 -0.04 -16.35
CA ILE A 175 -0.91 -0.93 -15.22
C ILE A 175 -2.27 -1.26 -14.58
N PRO A 176 -3.03 -2.21 -15.16
CA PRO A 176 -4.41 -2.47 -14.75
C PRO A 176 -4.52 -2.89 -13.28
N GLY A 177 -3.50 -3.60 -12.77
CA GLY A 177 -3.44 -4.05 -11.38
C GLY A 177 -3.57 -2.94 -10.33
N ILE A 178 -3.16 -1.70 -10.64
CA ILE A 178 -3.36 -0.56 -9.73
C ILE A 178 -4.85 -0.24 -9.61
N GLY A 179 -5.55 -0.08 -10.73
CA GLY A 179 -6.98 0.22 -10.74
C GLY A 179 -7.82 -0.90 -10.11
N GLU A 180 -7.47 -2.15 -10.40
CA GLU A 180 -8.09 -3.35 -9.80
C GLU A 180 -7.93 -3.37 -8.28
N TYR A 181 -6.70 -3.17 -7.80
CA TYR A 181 -6.41 -3.17 -6.38
C TYR A 181 -7.07 -2.01 -5.64
N LEU A 182 -7.12 -0.80 -6.24
CA LEU A 182 -7.85 0.34 -5.67
C LEU A 182 -9.34 0.02 -5.47
N ARG A 183 -9.99 -0.57 -6.47
CA ARG A 183 -11.41 -0.98 -6.37
C ARG A 183 -11.60 -2.05 -5.29
N GLN A 184 -10.75 -3.08 -5.27
CA GLN A 184 -10.81 -4.15 -4.29
C GLN A 184 -10.59 -3.62 -2.86
N TYR A 185 -9.57 -2.79 -2.66
CA TYR A 185 -9.26 -2.20 -1.35
C TYR A 185 -10.38 -1.28 -0.87
N GLY A 186 -10.92 -0.43 -1.75
CA GLY A 186 -12.03 0.47 -1.47
C GLY A 186 -13.34 -0.25 -1.14
N GLN A 187 -13.64 -1.38 -1.79
CA GLN A 187 -14.86 -2.16 -1.53
C GLN A 187 -14.95 -2.70 -0.10
N ASN A 188 -13.82 -2.93 0.56
CA ASN A 188 -13.80 -3.34 1.98
C ASN A 188 -14.43 -2.31 2.92
N ARG A 189 -14.62 -1.06 2.46
CA ARG A 189 -15.16 0.07 3.25
C ARG A 189 -16.34 0.77 2.59
N MET A 190 -16.40 0.77 1.27
CA MET A 190 -17.42 1.44 0.47
C MET A 190 -17.84 0.53 -0.68
N PRO A 191 -19.01 -0.11 -0.62
CA PRO A 191 -19.45 -1.09 -1.62
C PRO A 191 -19.44 -0.55 -3.06
N TYR A 192 -19.74 0.73 -3.24
CA TYR A 192 -19.82 1.37 -4.55
C TYR A 192 -18.46 1.67 -5.20
N SER A 193 -17.34 1.43 -4.51
CA SER A 193 -16.00 1.63 -5.06
C SER A 193 -15.74 0.80 -6.33
N ILE A 194 -16.52 -0.26 -6.56
CA ILE A 194 -16.49 -1.05 -7.80
C ILE A 194 -16.75 -0.22 -9.06
N LEU A 195 -17.55 0.85 -8.96
CA LEU A 195 -17.97 1.67 -10.08
C LEU A 195 -16.89 2.67 -10.53
N SER A 196 -15.80 2.82 -9.74
CA SER A 196 -14.71 3.72 -10.12
C SER A 196 -13.96 3.19 -11.34
N ARG A 197 -13.78 4.06 -12.32
CA ARG A 197 -12.95 3.82 -13.51
C ARG A 197 -11.51 4.31 -13.33
N SER A 198 -11.05 4.44 -12.09
CA SER A 198 -9.64 4.70 -11.74
C SER A 198 -8.70 3.75 -12.50
N LEU A 199 -7.62 4.33 -13.03
CA LEU A 199 -6.59 3.65 -13.80
C LEU A 199 -5.22 4.26 -13.50
N ALA A 200 -4.18 3.55 -13.90
CA ALA A 200 -2.81 4.05 -13.83
C ALA A 200 -1.99 3.47 -14.97
N GLY A 201 -0.90 4.13 -15.32
CA GLY A 201 0.02 3.67 -16.35
C GLY A 201 1.20 4.61 -16.53
N LEU A 202 2.03 4.28 -17.51
CA LEU A 202 3.23 5.02 -17.86
C LEU A 202 3.05 5.79 -19.17
N ILE A 203 3.60 7.00 -19.19
CA ILE A 203 3.96 7.74 -20.41
C ILE A 203 5.46 8.00 -20.33
N GLY A 204 6.24 7.31 -21.17
CA GLY A 204 7.68 7.18 -21.01
C GLY A 204 8.04 6.68 -19.61
N ASP A 205 8.77 7.52 -18.88
CA ASP A 205 9.19 7.28 -17.49
C ASP A 205 8.23 7.89 -16.45
N THR A 206 7.16 8.56 -16.87
CA THR A 206 6.22 9.24 -15.97
C THR A 206 5.07 8.31 -15.59
N LEU A 207 4.90 8.06 -14.29
CA LEU A 207 3.76 7.34 -13.74
C LEU A 207 2.57 8.26 -13.54
N ILE A 208 1.43 7.90 -14.12
CA ILE A 208 0.15 8.57 -13.94
C ILE A 208 -0.79 7.67 -13.14
N ILE A 209 -1.44 8.22 -12.11
CA ILE A 209 -2.46 7.50 -11.31
C ILE A 209 -3.72 8.37 -11.19
N CYS A 210 -4.87 7.84 -11.60
CA CYS A 210 -6.16 8.50 -11.52
C CYS A 210 -6.97 8.00 -10.32
N LEU A 211 -7.08 8.83 -9.30
CA LEU A 211 -7.72 8.55 -8.02
C LEU A 211 -9.19 9.03 -7.97
N PRO A 212 -10.03 8.44 -7.11
CA PRO A 212 -11.39 8.91 -6.90
C PRO A 212 -11.44 10.35 -6.38
N GLY A 213 -12.41 11.15 -6.86
CA GLY A 213 -12.56 12.55 -6.46
C GLY A 213 -13.10 12.81 -5.06
N SER A 214 -13.63 11.79 -4.37
CA SER A 214 -14.07 11.95 -2.98
C SER A 214 -12.87 11.95 -2.04
N THR A 215 -12.87 12.82 -1.02
CA THR A 215 -11.78 12.93 -0.04
C THR A 215 -11.46 11.58 0.61
N LYS A 216 -12.49 10.80 0.94
CA LYS A 216 -12.34 9.46 1.52
C LYS A 216 -11.73 8.49 0.52
N GLY A 217 -12.22 8.46 -0.72
CA GLY A 217 -11.69 7.57 -1.77
C GLY A 217 -10.24 7.89 -2.13
N ALA A 218 -9.88 9.17 -2.19
CA ALA A 218 -8.49 9.60 -2.39
C ALA A 218 -7.59 9.13 -1.24
N LYS A 219 -7.97 9.40 0.03
CA LYS A 219 -7.19 8.95 1.21
C LYS A 219 -7.00 7.43 1.25
N GLU A 220 -8.07 6.67 1.03
CA GLU A 220 -8.02 5.21 1.02
C GLU A 220 -7.14 4.67 -0.12
N SER A 221 -7.16 5.33 -1.29
CA SER A 221 -6.32 4.96 -2.41
C SER A 221 -4.84 5.22 -2.14
N MET A 222 -4.53 6.35 -1.48
CA MET A 222 -3.17 6.64 -1.01
C MET A 222 -2.68 5.58 -0.02
N ASP A 223 -3.53 5.20 0.95
CA ASP A 223 -3.22 4.15 1.95
C ASP A 223 -3.03 2.76 1.32
N ALA A 224 -3.71 2.50 0.19
CA ALA A 224 -3.59 1.25 -0.53
C ALA A 224 -2.24 1.16 -1.27
N LEU A 225 -1.87 2.22 -1.98
CA LEU A 225 -0.75 2.20 -2.93
C LEU A 225 0.60 2.58 -2.31
N PHE A 226 0.63 3.51 -1.36
CA PHE A 226 1.88 4.05 -0.84
C PHE A 226 2.33 3.31 0.43
N PRO A 227 3.64 3.04 0.60
CA PRO A 227 4.75 3.45 -0.27
C PRO A 227 5.03 2.49 -1.45
N TYR A 228 4.30 1.38 -1.60
CA TYR A 228 4.66 0.27 -2.51
C TYR A 228 4.79 0.69 -3.97
N VAL A 229 3.91 1.57 -4.45
CA VAL A 229 3.93 2.06 -5.83
C VAL A 229 5.23 2.80 -6.17
N LEU A 230 5.92 3.36 -5.16
CA LEU A 230 7.18 4.06 -5.38
C LEU A 230 8.29 3.12 -5.85
N HIS A 231 8.21 1.82 -5.55
CA HIS A 231 9.20 0.83 -6.01
C HIS A 231 9.41 0.86 -7.53
N LEU A 232 8.37 1.22 -8.30
CA LEU A 232 8.44 1.38 -9.75
C LEU A 232 9.56 2.35 -10.18
N PHE A 233 9.80 3.42 -9.42
CA PHE A 233 10.85 4.40 -9.74
C PHE A 233 12.26 3.83 -9.60
N LYS A 234 12.48 2.82 -8.75
CA LYS A 234 13.79 2.12 -8.71
C LYS A 234 14.09 1.44 -10.04
N MET A 235 13.08 0.81 -10.64
CA MET A 235 13.26 0.13 -11.93
C MET A 235 13.52 1.14 -13.04
N ILE A 236 12.79 2.27 -13.04
CA ILE A 236 12.97 3.36 -14.01
C ILE A 236 14.36 4.01 -13.87
N HIS A 237 14.77 4.36 -12.65
CA HIS A 237 16.07 5.00 -12.40
C HIS A 237 17.25 4.06 -12.67
N SER A 238 17.12 2.77 -12.33
CA SER A 238 18.20 1.77 -12.56
C SER A 238 18.38 1.42 -14.04
N GLY A 239 17.34 1.57 -14.86
CA GLY A 239 17.39 1.33 -16.31
C GLY A 239 18.07 2.43 -17.12
N LYS A 240 18.53 3.53 -16.50
CA LYS A 240 19.22 4.66 -17.15
C LYS A 240 20.74 4.46 -17.28
N HIS A 241 21.23 3.24 -17.10
CA HIS A 241 22.64 2.86 -17.31
C HIS A 241 22.86 2.16 -18.64
#